data_AF-A0A0K0XYP9-F1
#
_entry.id   AF-A0A0K0XYP9-F1
#
_cell.length_a   1.000
_cell.length_b   1.000
_cell.length_c   1.000
_cell.angle_alpha   90.00
_cell.angle_beta   90.00
_cell.angle_gamma   90.00
#
_symmetry.space_group_name_H-M   'P 1'
#
loop_
_entity.id
_entity.type
_entity.pdbx_description
1 polymer ?
#
loop_
_entity_poly.entity_id
_entity_poly.type
_entity_poly.pdbx_seq_one_letter_code
_entity_poly.pdbx_strand_id
1 'polypeptide(L)'
;MLSLRFNLSIALVTGVLLSATAFAQSRVQIVHAAPFAGEIEQTAVSVSANGSVVLEDFRFADFTDYLELPAGDYDLAVTPAGADDPAITASVTLEDGIDYTVLAVGDGVKQPLALWALVDDAPAAADGNLNIRVVHAAPFASALADTEVSIRTASGDLVNNLTGVPFFAESGFFEVPAAEYDLKVASNDGSTNFIDPLPVELPAGLDITVIAIGDGVNQPLGILALPVGVLETRTPVDFTVAGWWQSLNTENEGYIVQPIPSQNRIVGTIYTYDPSGSGAPVWFTFDGPFDGRTSVAEVTAFSGAEFAGDTAATGTVVGTVALEFLDCDTAIAAISLDDSTEFTWDLGRLTQAVSCSFD
;
A
#
# COMPACT_ATOMS: atom_id res chain seq x y z
N MET A 1 77.67 42.71 17.42
CA MET A 1 76.94 41.47 17.11
C MET A 1 75.96 41.23 18.24
N LEU A 2 74.68 41.47 17.96
CA LEU A 2 73.55 41.38 18.88
C LEU A 2 72.77 40.09 18.53
N SER A 3 72.56 39.18 19.47
CA SER A 3 71.62 38.04 19.34
C SER A 3 71.36 37.49 20.75
N LEU A 4 70.40 38.09 21.47
CA LEU A 4 69.03 37.61 21.73
C LEU A 4 68.95 36.17 22.28
N ARG A 5 68.81 36.06 23.61
CA ARG A 5 68.36 34.85 24.31
C ARG A 5 66.84 34.90 24.42
N PHE A 6 66.16 33.91 23.83
CA PHE A 6 64.71 33.76 23.91
C PHE A 6 64.37 33.01 25.20
N ASN A 7 63.70 33.68 26.15
CA ASN A 7 63.08 33.04 27.31
C ASN A 7 61.65 32.65 26.92
N LEU A 8 61.36 31.35 26.90
CA LEU A 8 60.02 30.82 26.68
C LEU A 8 59.30 30.71 28.03
N SER A 9 58.41 31.66 28.32
CA SER A 9 57.49 31.59 29.45
C SER A 9 56.25 30.78 29.03
N ILE A 10 56.08 29.58 29.58
CA ILE A 10 54.87 28.78 29.43
C ILE A 10 53.82 29.33 30.42
N ALA A 11 52.81 30.02 29.90
CA ALA A 11 51.62 30.39 30.66
C ALA A 11 50.65 29.21 30.67
N LEU A 12 50.43 28.63 31.85
CA LEU A 12 49.39 27.63 32.09
C LEU A 12 48.03 28.33 32.04
N VAL A 13 47.35 28.25 30.90
CA VAL A 13 45.95 28.67 30.78
C VAL A 13 45.10 27.54 31.35
N THR A 14 44.60 27.74 32.57
CA THR A 14 43.59 26.87 33.19
C THR A 14 42.31 27.01 32.36
N GLY A 15 42.04 26.04 31.48
CA GLY A 15 40.78 25.96 30.76
C GLY A 15 39.63 25.77 31.73
N VAL A 16 38.71 26.72 31.77
CA VAL A 16 37.39 26.51 32.37
C VAL A 16 36.67 25.49 31.50
N LEU A 17 36.51 24.27 32.01
CA LEU A 17 35.58 23.30 31.43
C LEU A 17 34.17 23.86 31.64
N LEU A 18 33.57 24.43 30.59
CA LEU A 18 32.11 24.56 30.56
C LEU A 18 31.58 23.12 30.49
N SER A 19 31.10 22.59 31.62
CA SER A 19 30.19 21.45 31.59
C SER A 19 28.93 21.93 30.87
N ALA A 20 28.83 21.62 29.58
CA ALA A 20 27.53 21.63 28.92
C ALA A 20 26.69 20.58 29.64
N THR A 21 25.64 21.01 30.34
CA THR A 21 24.60 20.09 30.78
C THR A 21 24.02 19.49 29.52
N ALA A 22 24.34 18.22 29.23
CA ALA A 22 23.56 17.44 28.29
C ALA A 22 22.15 17.37 28.89
N PHE A 23 21.22 18.14 28.33
CA PHE A 23 19.82 17.94 28.65
C PHE A 23 19.44 16.56 28.15
N ALA A 24 18.62 15.84 28.92
CA ALA A 24 17.94 14.66 28.40
C ALA A 24 17.19 15.06 27.11
N GLN A 25 17.33 14.27 26.04
CA GLN A 25 16.74 14.55 24.73
C GLN A 25 15.94 13.34 24.26
N SER A 26 14.81 13.60 23.64
CA SER A 26 13.99 12.66 22.88
C SER A 26 13.88 13.16 21.45
N ARG A 27 13.60 12.27 20.49
CA ARG A 27 13.31 12.66 19.11
C ARG A 27 11.87 12.29 18.78
N VAL A 28 11.16 13.19 18.12
CA VAL A 28 9.75 12.98 17.76
C VAL A 28 9.55 13.27 16.28
N GLN A 29 9.05 12.29 15.54
CA GLN A 29 8.47 12.45 14.22
C GLN A 29 6.95 12.53 14.35
N ILE A 30 6.33 13.54 13.73
CA ILE A 30 4.88 13.73 13.76
C ILE A 30 4.30 13.36 12.40
N VAL A 31 3.16 12.67 12.38
CA VAL A 31 2.47 12.20 11.18
C VAL A 31 0.99 12.57 11.23
N HIS A 32 0.47 13.17 10.16
CA HIS A 32 -0.96 13.42 10.02
C HIS A 32 -1.65 12.30 9.25
N ALA A 33 -2.25 11.35 9.95
CA ALA A 33 -2.98 10.23 9.36
C ALA A 33 -4.52 10.32 9.49
N ALA A 34 -5.06 11.44 9.96
CA ALA A 34 -6.51 11.64 10.20
C ALA A 34 -7.25 12.16 8.94
N PRO A 35 -8.11 11.37 8.27
CA PRO A 35 -8.78 11.78 7.03
C PRO A 35 -10.15 12.45 7.31
N PHE A 36 -10.17 13.57 8.01
CA PHE A 36 -11.43 14.20 8.47
C PHE A 36 -12.14 15.09 7.43
N ALA A 37 -11.52 15.35 6.28
CA ALA A 37 -12.07 16.19 5.21
C ALA A 37 -11.71 15.67 3.81
N GLY A 38 -12.56 15.97 2.83
CA GLY A 38 -12.45 15.47 1.45
C GLY A 38 -11.31 16.07 0.63
N GLU A 39 -11.15 17.38 0.71
CA GLU A 39 -10.09 18.11 0.00
C GLU A 39 -8.85 18.21 0.88
N ILE A 40 -7.66 17.97 0.31
CA ILE A 40 -6.40 17.97 1.06
C ILE A 40 -6.16 19.29 1.81
N GLU A 41 -6.49 20.42 1.18
CA GLU A 41 -6.38 21.76 1.78
C GLU A 41 -7.26 21.93 3.02
N GLN A 42 -8.39 21.22 3.08
CA GLN A 42 -9.33 21.27 4.20
C GLN A 42 -8.92 20.33 5.35
N THR A 43 -7.87 19.53 5.17
CA THR A 43 -7.27 18.71 6.22
C THR A 43 -6.20 19.45 7.02
N ALA A 44 -5.90 20.71 6.69
CA ALA A 44 -4.86 21.48 7.37
C ALA A 44 -5.16 21.64 8.87
N VAL A 45 -4.15 21.40 9.70
CA VAL A 45 -4.17 21.62 11.15
C VAL A 45 -2.97 22.45 11.60
N SER A 46 -3.08 23.00 12.80
CA SER A 46 -1.95 23.46 13.59
C SER A 46 -1.71 22.49 14.74
N VAL A 47 -0.43 22.23 15.05
CA VAL A 47 -0.03 21.42 16.21
C VAL A 47 0.66 22.34 17.20
N SER A 48 0.24 22.26 18.46
CA SER A 48 0.85 23.02 19.55
C SER A 48 1.36 22.10 20.65
N ALA A 49 2.45 22.51 21.27
CA ALA A 49 3.08 21.85 22.41
C ALA A 49 3.22 22.87 23.54
N ASN A 50 2.68 22.55 24.72
CA ASN A 50 2.64 23.44 25.88
C ASN A 50 2.03 24.82 25.56
N GLY A 51 0.98 24.82 24.73
CA GLY A 51 0.26 26.02 24.29
C GLY A 51 0.97 26.88 23.24
N SER A 52 2.15 26.47 22.76
CA SER A 52 2.85 27.16 21.66
C SER A 52 2.73 26.37 20.36
N VAL A 53 2.32 27.02 19.28
CA VAL A 53 2.22 26.39 17.95
C VAL A 53 3.62 26.02 17.44
N VAL A 54 3.78 24.77 17.02
CA VAL A 54 5.05 24.19 16.52
C VAL A 54 4.97 23.77 15.05
N LEU A 55 3.77 23.42 14.56
CA LEU A 55 3.50 23.15 13.15
C LEU A 55 2.25 23.92 12.73
N GLU A 56 2.27 24.44 11.50
CA GLU A 56 1.17 25.15 10.86
C GLU A 56 0.96 24.58 9.45
N ASP A 57 -0.26 24.68 8.93
CA ASP A 57 -0.65 24.18 7.60
C ASP A 57 -0.23 22.72 7.37
N PHE A 58 -0.28 21.91 8.43
CA PHE A 58 0.10 20.50 8.41
C PHE A 58 -1.11 19.68 7.98
N ARG A 59 -1.03 19.01 6.84
CA ARG A 59 -2.17 18.40 6.15
C ARG A 59 -2.09 16.89 6.22
N PHE A 60 -3.19 16.22 5.86
CA PHE A 60 -3.22 14.77 5.76
C PHE A 60 -2.07 14.24 4.89
N ALA A 61 -1.47 13.12 5.34
CA ALA A 61 -0.25 12.51 4.81
C ALA A 61 1.06 13.31 4.98
N ASP A 62 1.04 14.51 5.57
CA ASP A 62 2.28 15.18 5.96
C ASP A 62 2.96 14.47 7.15
N PHE A 63 4.28 14.52 7.15
CA PHE A 63 5.12 14.08 8.27
C PHE A 63 6.33 14.99 8.42
N THR A 64 6.90 15.06 9.61
CA THR A 64 8.13 15.82 9.89
C THR A 64 9.36 14.94 9.76
N ASP A 65 10.55 15.54 9.64
CA ASP A 65 11.76 14.89 10.14
C ASP A 65 11.68 14.70 11.66
N TYR A 66 12.59 13.92 12.23
CA TYR A 66 12.71 13.81 13.69
C TYR A 66 13.10 15.17 14.30
N LEU A 67 12.26 15.67 15.20
CA LEU A 67 12.48 16.88 15.97
C LEU A 67 13.14 16.53 17.30
N GLU A 68 14.27 17.16 17.62
CA GLU A 68 14.91 17.01 18.93
C GLU A 68 14.17 17.86 19.97
N LEU A 69 13.63 17.20 21.00
CA LEU A 69 12.90 17.83 22.10
C LEU A 69 13.50 17.42 23.44
N PRO A 70 13.55 18.33 24.44
CA PRO A 70 13.88 17.93 25.80
C PRO A 70 12.95 16.83 26.33
N ALA A 71 13.49 15.83 27.02
CA ALA A 71 12.66 14.86 27.72
C ALA A 71 11.82 15.55 28.80
N GLY A 72 10.56 15.13 28.97
CA GLY A 72 9.62 15.74 29.91
C GLY A 72 8.16 15.60 29.49
N ASP A 73 7.28 16.26 30.24
CA ASP A 73 5.84 16.26 29.97
C ASP A 73 5.45 17.38 28.98
N TYR A 74 4.58 17.03 28.04
CA TYR A 74 4.06 17.93 27.02
C TYR A 74 2.54 17.84 26.93
N ASP A 75 1.90 19.00 26.94
CA ASP A 75 0.49 19.14 26.57
C ASP A 75 0.40 19.44 25.08
N LEU A 76 -0.06 18.45 24.31
CA LEU A 76 -0.24 18.54 22.88
C LEU A 76 -1.69 18.91 22.54
N ALA A 77 -1.86 19.78 21.56
CA ALA A 77 -3.17 20.07 20.99
C ALA A 77 -3.08 20.19 19.46
N VAL A 78 -4.04 19.59 18.77
CA VAL A 78 -4.19 19.63 17.31
C VAL A 78 -5.48 20.37 16.98
N THR A 79 -5.35 21.49 16.28
CA THR A 79 -6.47 22.39 15.97
C THR A 79 -6.64 22.50 14.46
N PRO A 80 -7.78 22.06 13.90
CA PRO A 80 -8.10 22.25 12.49
C PRO A 80 -8.04 23.72 12.07
N ALA A 81 -7.60 23.98 10.84
CA ALA A 81 -7.52 25.33 10.30
C ALA A 81 -8.90 26.02 10.36
N GLY A 82 -8.94 27.21 10.95
CA GLY A 82 -10.18 28.00 11.11
C GLY A 82 -11.08 27.56 12.28
N ALA A 83 -10.69 26.57 13.08
CA ALA A 83 -11.38 26.23 14.33
C ALA A 83 -10.82 27.04 15.52
N ASP A 84 -11.70 27.36 16.48
CA ASP A 84 -11.32 28.03 17.73
C ASP A 84 -10.82 27.05 18.80
N ASP A 85 -11.37 25.83 18.83
CA ASP A 85 -11.07 24.79 19.81
C ASP A 85 -10.27 23.63 19.17
N PRO A 86 -9.35 23.00 19.91
CA PRO A 86 -8.60 21.84 19.42
C PRO A 86 -9.52 20.63 19.24
N ALA A 87 -9.29 19.88 18.16
CA ALA A 87 -9.99 18.62 17.89
C ALA A 87 -9.38 17.45 18.66
N ILE A 88 -8.07 17.51 18.95
CA ILE A 88 -7.36 16.53 19.76
C ILE A 88 -6.57 17.25 20.84
N THR A 89 -6.62 16.74 22.07
CA THR A 89 -5.74 17.15 23.17
C THR A 89 -5.18 15.91 23.84
N ALA A 90 -3.90 15.92 24.20
CA ALA A 90 -3.25 14.83 24.92
C ALA A 90 -2.10 15.35 25.78
N SER A 91 -1.91 14.76 26.95
CA SER A 91 -0.69 14.94 27.75
C SER A 91 0.20 13.72 27.53
N VAL A 92 1.43 13.94 27.10
CA VAL A 92 2.40 12.88 26.81
C VAL A 92 3.70 13.13 27.57
N THR A 93 4.38 12.05 27.94
CA THR A 93 5.71 12.11 28.56
C THR A 93 6.73 11.58 27.56
N LEU A 94 7.71 12.41 27.21
CA LEU A 94 8.85 12.02 26.39
C LEU A 94 9.98 11.54 27.30
N GLU A 95 10.38 10.28 27.13
CA GLU A 95 11.49 9.69 27.88
C GLU A 95 12.84 10.03 27.25
N ASP A 96 13.88 10.12 28.08
CA ASP A 96 15.24 10.41 27.63
C ASP A 96 15.79 9.29 26.74
N GLY A 97 16.35 9.67 25.59
CA GLY A 97 16.96 8.76 24.64
C GLY A 97 15.98 7.90 23.84
N ILE A 98 14.68 8.19 23.90
CA ILE A 98 13.65 7.46 23.14
C ILE A 98 13.22 8.27 21.93
N ASP A 99 13.10 7.56 20.81
CA ASP A 99 12.56 8.07 19.56
C ASP A 99 11.09 7.67 19.43
N TYR A 100 10.26 8.61 19.00
CA TYR A 100 8.82 8.41 18.85
C TYR A 100 8.33 8.82 17.47
N THR A 101 7.40 8.03 16.93
CA THR A 101 6.54 8.41 15.81
C THR A 101 5.13 8.64 16.36
N VAL A 102 4.64 9.87 16.29
CA VAL A 102 3.32 10.26 16.81
C VAL A 102 2.36 10.51 15.65
N LEU A 103 1.32 9.68 15.55
CA LEU A 103 0.30 9.77 14.52
C LEU A 103 -0.94 10.48 15.07
N ALA A 104 -1.45 11.48 14.35
CA ALA A 104 -2.84 11.91 14.48
C ALA A 104 -3.72 10.98 13.63
N VAL A 105 -4.64 10.24 14.24
CA VAL A 105 -5.45 9.19 13.58
C VAL A 105 -6.94 9.38 13.83
N GLY A 106 -7.76 8.61 13.12
CA GLY A 106 -9.23 8.65 13.18
C GLY A 106 -9.83 9.67 12.21
N ASP A 107 -11.11 9.54 11.92
CA ASP A 107 -11.85 10.47 11.03
C ASP A 107 -12.86 11.34 11.79
N GLY A 108 -13.04 11.10 13.10
CA GLY A 108 -14.00 11.80 13.95
C GLY A 108 -15.46 11.37 13.74
N VAL A 109 -15.72 10.41 12.84
CA VAL A 109 -17.05 9.93 12.47
C VAL A 109 -17.19 8.43 12.70
N LYS A 110 -16.37 7.63 12.01
CA LYS A 110 -16.31 6.17 12.17
C LYS A 110 -15.40 5.79 13.33
N GLN A 111 -14.24 6.43 13.44
CA GLN A 111 -13.29 6.24 14.55
C GLN A 111 -12.97 7.60 15.21
N PRO A 112 -12.93 7.68 16.56
CA PRO A 112 -12.56 8.92 17.25
C PRO A 112 -11.19 9.45 16.84
N LEU A 113 -11.05 10.77 16.81
CA LEU A 113 -9.74 11.40 16.63
C LEU A 113 -8.86 11.15 17.85
N ALA A 114 -7.60 10.77 17.63
CA ALA A 114 -6.64 10.50 18.70
C ALA A 114 -5.19 10.78 18.26
N LEU A 115 -4.33 11.04 19.25
CA LEU A 115 -2.87 10.95 19.08
C LEU A 115 -2.40 9.57 19.51
N TRP A 116 -1.60 8.94 18.66
CA TRP A 116 -1.04 7.62 18.89
C TRP A 116 0.48 7.67 18.79
N ALA A 117 1.15 7.54 19.94
CA ALA A 117 2.61 7.48 20.00
C ALA A 117 3.09 6.02 19.84
N LEU A 118 4.01 5.83 18.91
CA LEU A 118 4.77 4.59 18.72
C LEU A 118 6.21 4.84 19.15
N VAL A 119 6.83 3.84 19.78
CA VAL A 119 8.25 3.87 20.10
C VAL A 119 9.04 3.33 18.90
N ASP A 120 10.09 4.02 18.52
CA ASP A 120 10.96 3.64 17.41
C ASP A 120 12.20 2.93 17.94
N ASP A 121 12.09 1.62 18.16
CA ASP A 121 13.10 0.77 18.80
C ASP A 121 13.60 -0.37 17.90
N ALA A 122 13.64 -0.13 16.59
CA ALA A 122 14.09 -1.11 15.61
C ALA A 122 15.48 -1.69 16.01
N PRO A 123 15.61 -3.02 16.14
CA PRO A 123 16.91 -3.64 16.38
C PRO A 123 17.79 -3.51 15.14
N ALA A 124 19.11 -3.61 15.27
CA ALA A 124 19.98 -3.66 14.10
C ALA A 124 19.62 -4.87 13.21
N ALA A 125 19.27 -4.62 11.94
CA ALA A 125 18.96 -5.66 10.97
C ALA A 125 20.20 -6.54 10.69
N ALA A 126 19.99 -7.83 10.43
CA ALA A 126 21.03 -8.72 9.96
C ALA A 126 21.57 -8.31 8.57
N ASP A 127 22.81 -8.72 8.26
CA ASP A 127 23.43 -8.46 6.96
C ASP A 127 22.54 -8.98 5.81
N GLY A 128 22.16 -8.07 4.89
CA GLY A 128 21.29 -8.38 3.76
C GLY A 128 19.78 -8.24 4.04
N ASN A 129 19.40 -7.86 5.26
CA ASN A 129 18.01 -7.68 5.67
C ASN A 129 17.70 -6.21 6.00
N LEU A 130 16.41 -5.91 6.15
CA LEU A 130 15.88 -4.63 6.63
C LEU A 130 14.80 -4.87 7.68
N ASN A 131 14.46 -3.85 8.47
CA ASN A 131 13.33 -3.88 9.37
C ASN A 131 12.13 -3.15 8.79
N ILE A 132 10.95 -3.73 8.97
CA ILE A 132 9.67 -3.13 8.62
C ILE A 132 8.73 -3.15 9.82
N ARG A 133 8.01 -2.05 10.04
CA ARG A 133 6.87 -1.95 10.95
C ARG A 133 5.63 -1.61 10.15
N VAL A 134 4.56 -2.38 10.33
CA VAL A 134 3.26 -2.13 9.72
C VAL A 134 2.34 -1.51 10.75
N VAL A 135 1.69 -0.40 10.39
CA VAL A 135 0.77 0.34 11.23
C VAL A 135 -0.57 0.48 10.51
N HIS A 136 -1.67 0.11 11.17
CA HIS A 136 -3.00 0.31 10.61
C HIS A 136 -3.69 1.52 11.23
N ALA A 137 -3.70 2.64 10.48
CA ALA A 137 -4.28 3.92 10.88
C ALA A 137 -5.48 4.35 10.01
N ALA A 138 -6.05 3.45 9.20
CA ALA A 138 -7.11 3.75 8.23
C ALA A 138 -8.50 3.49 8.85
N PRO A 139 -9.31 4.52 9.17
CA PRO A 139 -10.54 4.36 9.96
C PRO A 139 -11.78 4.07 9.08
N PHE A 140 -11.74 3.09 8.17
CA PHE A 140 -12.79 2.93 7.15
C PHE A 140 -14.12 2.30 7.63
N ALA A 141 -14.21 1.86 8.89
CA ALA A 141 -15.43 1.32 9.49
C ALA A 141 -15.55 1.69 10.98
N SER A 142 -16.77 1.64 11.53
CA SER A 142 -17.03 2.05 12.93
C SER A 142 -16.68 1.00 13.97
N ALA A 143 -16.91 -0.29 13.68
CA ALA A 143 -16.48 -1.36 14.57
C ALA A 143 -15.04 -1.78 14.22
N LEU A 144 -14.19 -2.01 15.23
CA LEU A 144 -12.80 -2.43 15.01
C LEU A 144 -12.69 -3.78 14.27
N ALA A 145 -13.65 -4.69 14.46
CA ALA A 145 -13.69 -5.95 13.73
C ALA A 145 -13.94 -5.74 12.23
N ASP A 146 -14.67 -4.67 11.87
CA ASP A 146 -14.97 -4.34 10.48
C ASP A 146 -13.83 -3.54 9.82
N THR A 147 -12.83 -3.11 10.60
CA THR A 147 -11.59 -2.51 10.08
C THR A 147 -10.48 -3.54 9.91
N GLU A 148 -10.72 -4.81 10.22
CA GLU A 148 -9.67 -5.83 10.12
C GLU A 148 -9.14 -6.02 8.70
N VAL A 149 -7.82 -5.97 8.57
CA VAL A 149 -7.09 -6.25 7.33
C VAL A 149 -6.04 -7.34 7.50
N SER A 150 -5.57 -7.85 6.39
CA SER A 150 -4.41 -8.74 6.30
C SER A 150 -3.37 -8.15 5.36
N ILE A 151 -2.09 -8.36 5.68
CA ILE A 151 -0.98 -7.99 4.80
C ILE A 151 -0.57 -9.21 4.00
N ARG A 152 -0.60 -9.08 2.67
CA ARG A 152 -0.36 -10.18 1.75
C ARG A 152 0.63 -9.78 0.66
N THR A 153 1.31 -10.75 0.09
CA THR A 153 2.02 -10.58 -1.18
C THR A 153 1.01 -10.46 -2.33
N ALA A 154 1.47 -10.09 -3.53
CA ALA A 154 0.64 -10.13 -4.75
C ALA A 154 0.02 -11.52 -4.99
N SER A 155 0.78 -12.60 -4.76
CA SER A 155 0.31 -14.00 -4.83
C SER A 155 -0.74 -14.36 -3.77
N GLY A 156 -0.95 -13.50 -2.77
CA GLY A 156 -1.93 -13.69 -1.71
C GLY A 156 -1.39 -14.36 -0.45
N ASP A 157 -0.09 -14.64 -0.37
CA ASP A 157 0.53 -15.23 0.82
C ASP A 157 0.56 -14.23 1.98
N LEU A 158 0.28 -14.70 3.20
CA LEU A 158 0.31 -13.85 4.39
C LEU A 158 1.74 -13.41 4.71
N VAL A 159 1.92 -12.11 4.97
CA VAL A 159 3.20 -11.54 5.41
C VAL A 159 3.23 -11.49 6.93
N ASN A 160 4.25 -12.09 7.55
CA ASN A 160 4.46 -12.10 9.00
C ASN A 160 3.23 -12.48 9.84
N ASN A 161 2.36 -13.36 9.32
CA ASN A 161 1.08 -13.75 9.94
C ASN A 161 0.16 -12.56 10.28
N LEU A 162 0.33 -11.41 9.62
CA LEU A 162 -0.51 -10.23 9.82
C LEU A 162 -1.87 -10.46 9.17
N THR A 163 -2.78 -11.01 9.96
CA THR A 163 -4.18 -11.25 9.59
C THR A 163 -5.09 -10.80 10.73
N GLY A 164 -6.28 -10.26 10.41
CA GLY A 164 -7.18 -9.71 11.42
C GLY A 164 -6.59 -8.50 12.14
N VAL A 165 -5.78 -7.68 11.45
CA VAL A 165 -5.16 -6.47 12.02
C VAL A 165 -6.20 -5.36 12.02
N PRO A 166 -6.72 -4.91 13.17
CA PRO A 166 -7.73 -3.84 13.22
C PRO A 166 -7.08 -2.45 13.17
N PHE A 167 -7.90 -1.42 12.94
CA PHE A 167 -7.51 -0.03 13.16
C PHE A 167 -6.89 0.15 14.56
N PHE A 168 -5.86 0.99 14.66
CA PHE A 168 -5.11 1.25 15.90
C PHE A 168 -4.24 0.06 16.37
N ALA A 169 -3.85 -0.82 15.44
CA ALA A 169 -2.89 -1.89 15.69
C ALA A 169 -1.61 -1.72 14.85
N GLU A 170 -0.49 -2.16 15.41
CA GLU A 170 0.82 -2.14 14.77
C GLU A 170 1.57 -3.45 15.05
N SER A 171 2.50 -3.80 14.16
CA SER A 171 3.19 -5.10 14.19
C SER A 171 4.42 -5.17 15.10
N GLY A 172 4.92 -4.03 15.57
CA GLY A 172 6.33 -3.87 15.91
C GLY A 172 7.24 -3.98 14.69
N PHE A 173 8.53 -3.73 14.87
CA PHE A 173 9.52 -4.00 13.83
C PHE A 173 9.77 -5.50 13.70
N PHE A 174 9.72 -5.99 12.46
CA PHE A 174 10.17 -7.33 12.10
C PHE A 174 11.10 -7.28 10.90
N GLU A 175 12.00 -8.25 10.83
CA GLU A 175 13.06 -8.29 9.84
C GLU A 175 12.63 -9.06 8.59
N VAL A 176 12.96 -8.54 7.41
CA VAL A 176 12.74 -9.19 6.11
C VAL A 176 13.99 -9.09 5.22
N PRO A 177 14.21 -10.02 4.28
CA PRO A 177 15.31 -9.91 3.32
C PRO A 177 15.18 -8.69 2.41
N ALA A 178 16.30 -8.09 2.00
CA ALA A 178 16.29 -7.06 0.97
C ALA A 178 15.88 -7.66 -0.39
N ALA A 179 14.88 -7.06 -1.04
CA ALA A 179 14.32 -7.50 -2.31
C ALA A 179 13.35 -6.46 -2.89
N GLU A 180 12.87 -6.70 -4.10
CA GLU A 180 11.65 -6.08 -4.61
C GLU A 180 10.43 -6.73 -3.94
N TYR A 181 9.54 -5.91 -3.39
CA TYR A 181 8.32 -6.35 -2.73
C TYR A 181 7.09 -5.81 -3.44
N ASP A 182 6.17 -6.73 -3.74
CA ASP A 182 4.82 -6.45 -4.20
C ASP A 182 3.83 -6.91 -3.12
N LEU A 183 3.42 -5.97 -2.27
CA LEU A 183 2.56 -6.19 -1.11
C LEU A 183 1.22 -5.51 -1.29
N LYS A 184 0.21 -6.02 -0.59
CA LYS A 184 -1.13 -5.45 -0.55
C LYS A 184 -1.77 -5.55 0.82
N VAL A 185 -2.68 -4.61 1.08
CA VAL A 185 -3.61 -4.65 2.21
C VAL A 185 -4.91 -5.24 1.69
N ALA A 186 -5.35 -6.36 2.27
CA ALA A 186 -6.51 -7.11 1.80
C ALA A 186 -7.45 -7.51 2.96
N SER A 187 -8.63 -8.01 2.63
CA SER A 187 -9.53 -8.67 3.57
C SER A 187 -8.89 -9.91 4.19
N ASN A 188 -9.42 -10.36 5.33
CA ASN A 188 -8.90 -11.52 6.05
C ASN A 188 -8.87 -12.80 5.22
N ASP A 189 -9.85 -12.99 4.35
CA ASP A 189 -9.91 -14.11 3.41
C ASP A 189 -9.11 -13.89 2.12
N GLY A 190 -8.51 -12.70 1.93
CA GLY A 190 -7.75 -12.32 0.75
C GLY A 190 -8.58 -12.06 -0.51
N SER A 191 -9.91 -12.04 -0.40
CA SER A 191 -10.83 -11.91 -1.54
C SER A 191 -11.09 -10.47 -1.99
N THR A 192 -10.70 -9.49 -1.17
CA THR A 192 -10.83 -8.05 -1.44
C THR A 192 -9.50 -7.36 -1.17
N ASN A 193 -8.94 -6.67 -2.16
CA ASN A 193 -7.80 -5.78 -2.00
C ASN A 193 -8.32 -4.40 -1.61
N PHE A 194 -7.84 -3.87 -0.48
CA PHE A 194 -8.18 -2.52 0.00
C PHE A 194 -7.16 -1.48 -0.48
N ILE A 195 -5.87 -1.82 -0.41
CA ILE A 195 -4.78 -0.97 -0.86
C ILE A 195 -3.76 -1.83 -1.60
N ASP A 196 -3.38 -1.40 -2.79
CA ASP A 196 -2.50 -2.14 -3.68
C ASP A 196 -1.38 -1.22 -4.21
N PRO A 197 -0.30 -0.98 -3.45
CA PRO A 197 0.84 -0.18 -3.89
C PRO A 197 1.57 -0.82 -5.08
N LEU A 198 2.26 0.00 -5.88
CA LEU A 198 3.20 -0.50 -6.88
C LEU A 198 4.37 -1.26 -6.22
N PRO A 199 5.02 -2.21 -6.93
CA PRO A 199 6.19 -2.90 -6.41
C PRO A 199 7.31 -1.92 -6.07
N VAL A 200 8.03 -2.19 -4.99
CA VAL A 200 9.08 -1.31 -4.48
C VAL A 200 10.35 -2.11 -4.14
N GLU A 201 11.50 -1.60 -4.55
CA GLU A 201 12.80 -2.14 -4.16
C GLU A 201 13.13 -1.70 -2.73
N LEU A 202 13.35 -2.67 -1.83
CA LEU A 202 13.71 -2.44 -0.44
C LEU A 202 15.14 -2.91 -0.18
N PRO A 203 16.13 -2.00 -0.14
CA PRO A 203 17.53 -2.36 0.11
C PRO A 203 17.76 -2.75 1.59
N ALA A 204 18.86 -3.47 1.82
CA ALA A 204 19.26 -3.88 3.16
C ALA A 204 19.66 -2.69 4.06
N GLY A 205 19.48 -2.85 5.36
CA GLY A 205 19.89 -1.89 6.39
C GLY A 205 18.92 -0.74 6.63
N LEU A 206 17.71 -0.80 6.07
CA LEU A 206 16.66 0.18 6.32
C LEU A 206 15.81 -0.17 7.54
N ASP A 207 15.31 0.85 8.22
CA ASP A 207 14.21 0.76 9.17
C ASP A 207 13.03 1.56 8.60
N ILE A 208 11.97 0.88 8.17
CA ILE A 208 10.81 1.52 7.53
C ILE A 208 9.55 1.30 8.34
N THR A 209 8.71 2.34 8.40
CA THR A 209 7.33 2.23 8.91
C THR A 209 6.37 2.47 7.76
N VAL A 210 5.49 1.51 7.51
CA VAL A 210 4.42 1.60 6.51
C VAL A 210 3.08 1.73 7.22
N ILE A 211 2.35 2.78 6.90
CA ILE A 211 1.13 3.17 7.60
C ILE A 211 -0.03 3.12 6.61
N ALA A 212 -1.00 2.25 6.84
CA ALA A 212 -2.26 2.29 6.11
C ALA A 212 -3.07 3.51 6.59
N ILE A 213 -3.39 4.43 5.68
CA ILE A 213 -4.10 5.69 5.95
C ILE A 213 -5.34 5.84 5.06
N GLY A 214 -6.15 6.86 5.34
CA GLY A 214 -7.36 7.17 4.58
C GLY A 214 -8.58 6.42 5.09
N ASP A 215 -9.78 6.86 4.71
CA ASP A 215 -11.04 6.24 5.14
C ASP A 215 -11.93 5.77 3.98
N GLY A 216 -11.43 5.92 2.75
CA GLY A 216 -12.13 5.58 1.51
C GLY A 216 -13.31 6.50 1.17
N VAL A 217 -13.54 7.56 1.95
CA VAL A 217 -14.68 8.48 1.77
C VAL A 217 -14.20 9.92 1.66
N ASN A 218 -13.50 10.41 2.67
CA ASN A 218 -12.87 11.72 2.69
C ASN A 218 -11.52 11.67 1.99
N GLN A 219 -10.66 10.72 2.36
CA GLN A 219 -9.38 10.50 1.72
C GLN A 219 -9.30 9.07 1.19
N PRO A 220 -8.73 8.85 -0.01
CA PRO A 220 -8.57 7.51 -0.54
C PRO A 220 -7.73 6.65 0.42
N LEU A 221 -8.02 5.34 0.44
CA LEU A 221 -7.16 4.40 1.15
C LEU A 221 -5.78 4.38 0.49
N GLY A 222 -4.72 4.41 1.29
CA GLY A 222 -3.35 4.46 0.78
C GLY A 222 -2.33 4.03 1.82
N ILE A 223 -1.06 3.96 1.41
CA ILE A 223 0.07 3.70 2.31
C ILE A 223 0.95 4.94 2.36
N LEU A 224 1.24 5.41 3.58
CA LEU A 224 2.31 6.37 3.86
C LEU A 224 3.52 5.60 4.38
N ALA A 225 4.63 5.66 3.65
CA ALA A 225 5.89 5.04 4.04
C ALA A 225 6.84 6.10 4.59
N LEU A 226 7.37 5.92 5.79
CA LEU A 226 8.35 6.85 6.37
C LEU A 226 9.77 6.38 6.05
N PRO A 227 10.67 7.26 5.56
CA PRO A 227 10.50 8.70 5.31
C PRO A 227 10.16 9.07 3.85
N VAL A 228 9.63 8.14 3.05
CA VAL A 228 9.44 8.31 1.59
C VAL A 228 8.26 9.22 1.24
N GLY A 229 7.12 9.03 1.91
CA GLY A 229 5.84 9.66 1.57
C GLY A 229 4.78 8.66 1.13
N VAL A 230 3.70 9.19 0.54
CA VAL A 230 2.59 8.37 0.05
C VAL A 230 3.06 7.52 -1.12
N LEU A 231 2.81 6.21 -1.03
CA LEU A 231 3.11 5.29 -2.10
C LEU A 231 2.05 5.38 -3.19
N GLU A 232 2.51 5.34 -4.44
CA GLU A 232 1.63 5.20 -5.58
C GLU A 232 0.94 3.83 -5.54
N THR A 233 -0.38 3.85 -5.71
CA THR A 233 -1.22 2.65 -5.79
C THR A 233 -1.52 2.32 -7.23
N ARG A 234 -1.59 1.02 -7.56
CA ARG A 234 -2.08 0.56 -8.85
C ARG A 234 -3.43 1.17 -9.15
N THR A 235 -3.66 1.47 -10.43
CA THR A 235 -4.99 1.85 -10.92
C THR A 235 -5.99 0.77 -10.53
N PRO A 236 -7.10 1.14 -9.88
CA PRO A 236 -8.10 0.15 -9.48
C PRO A 236 -8.60 -0.62 -10.70
N VAL A 237 -8.60 -1.95 -10.61
CA VAL A 237 -9.32 -2.77 -11.57
C VAL A 237 -10.79 -2.43 -11.47
N ASP A 238 -11.44 -2.24 -12.62
CA ASP A 238 -12.86 -1.97 -12.72
C ASP A 238 -13.55 -2.94 -13.70
N PHE A 239 -14.80 -2.66 -14.05
CA PHE A 239 -15.55 -3.47 -15.02
C PHE A 239 -15.43 -2.95 -16.46
N THR A 240 -14.51 -2.03 -16.75
CA THR A 240 -14.41 -1.36 -18.04
C THR A 240 -14.22 -2.36 -19.18
N VAL A 241 -13.44 -3.42 -18.97
CA VAL A 241 -13.16 -4.44 -20.00
C VAL A 241 -14.14 -5.62 -19.99
N ALA A 242 -15.15 -5.60 -19.10
CA ALA A 242 -16.11 -6.69 -18.98
C ALA A 242 -16.97 -6.83 -20.23
N GLY A 243 -17.29 -8.07 -20.60
CA GLY A 243 -18.24 -8.38 -21.67
C GLY A 243 -17.67 -9.28 -22.74
N TRP A 244 -18.24 -9.17 -23.94
CA TRP A 244 -17.96 -10.08 -25.06
C TRP A 244 -17.01 -9.40 -26.03
N TRP A 245 -16.00 -10.15 -26.45
CA TRP A 245 -14.96 -9.72 -27.38
C TRP A 245 -14.89 -10.73 -28.52
N GLN A 246 -14.96 -10.28 -29.76
CA GLN A 246 -14.77 -11.13 -30.94
C GLN A 246 -13.33 -11.05 -31.44
N SER A 247 -12.82 -12.14 -32.00
CA SER A 247 -11.65 -12.10 -32.86
C SER A 247 -11.96 -11.30 -34.12
N LEU A 248 -11.04 -10.42 -34.51
CA LEU A 248 -11.07 -9.69 -35.78
C LEU A 248 -10.30 -10.44 -36.88
N ASN A 249 -9.50 -11.45 -36.51
CA ASN A 249 -8.70 -12.23 -37.43
C ASN A 249 -9.39 -13.54 -37.84
N THR A 250 -10.35 -14.02 -37.05
CA THR A 250 -11.06 -15.29 -37.26
C THR A 250 -12.57 -15.14 -37.06
N GLU A 251 -13.36 -15.85 -37.87
CA GLU A 251 -14.81 -15.83 -37.75
C GLU A 251 -15.30 -16.75 -36.63
N ASN A 252 -16.30 -16.29 -35.87
CA ASN A 252 -16.98 -17.07 -34.82
C ASN A 252 -16.08 -17.49 -33.65
N GLU A 253 -15.05 -16.72 -33.31
CA GLU A 253 -14.18 -16.97 -32.16
C GLU A 253 -14.08 -15.71 -31.29
N GLY A 254 -13.70 -15.87 -30.03
CA GLY A 254 -13.52 -14.74 -29.13
C GLY A 254 -13.50 -15.10 -27.66
N TYR A 255 -13.76 -14.09 -26.83
CA TYR A 255 -13.70 -14.17 -25.38
C TYR A 255 -14.97 -13.61 -24.73
N ILE A 256 -15.30 -14.18 -23.58
CA ILE A 256 -16.15 -13.54 -22.58
C ILE A 256 -15.24 -13.20 -21.41
N VAL A 257 -15.13 -11.92 -21.08
CA VAL A 257 -14.21 -11.38 -20.09
C VAL A 257 -15.00 -10.85 -18.89
N GLN A 258 -14.57 -11.24 -17.69
CA GLN A 258 -15.12 -10.77 -16.44
C GLN A 258 -13.98 -10.39 -15.48
N PRO A 259 -13.66 -9.09 -15.35
CA PRO A 259 -12.82 -8.60 -14.28
C PRO A 259 -13.49 -8.86 -12.92
N ILE A 260 -12.65 -9.06 -11.92
CA ILE A 260 -13.01 -9.07 -10.51
C ILE A 260 -12.22 -7.94 -9.85
N PRO A 261 -12.75 -6.70 -9.89
CA PRO A 261 -12.13 -5.51 -9.30
C PRO A 261 -11.52 -5.72 -7.93
N SER A 262 -12.27 -6.35 -7.03
CA SER A 262 -11.84 -6.57 -5.66
C SER A 262 -10.62 -7.49 -5.54
N GLN A 263 -10.24 -8.23 -6.59
CA GLN A 263 -9.15 -9.20 -6.54
C GLN A 263 -7.96 -8.86 -7.43
N ASN A 264 -8.03 -7.77 -8.21
CA ASN A 264 -7.09 -7.51 -9.31
C ASN A 264 -6.89 -8.75 -10.17
N ARG A 265 -8.03 -9.34 -10.57
CA ARG A 265 -8.11 -10.64 -11.24
C ARG A 265 -9.06 -10.55 -12.41
N ILE A 266 -8.80 -11.34 -13.43
CA ILE A 266 -9.69 -11.52 -14.58
C ILE A 266 -9.99 -13.00 -14.75
N VAL A 267 -11.26 -13.29 -14.99
CA VAL A 267 -11.72 -14.62 -15.35
C VAL A 267 -12.52 -14.54 -16.62
N GLY A 268 -12.59 -15.65 -17.34
CA GLY A 268 -13.42 -15.67 -18.53
C GLY A 268 -13.38 -16.98 -19.27
N THR A 269 -13.97 -16.92 -20.46
CA THR A 269 -14.11 -18.06 -21.35
C THR A 269 -13.54 -17.71 -22.71
N ILE A 270 -12.82 -18.64 -23.31
CA ILE A 270 -12.35 -18.60 -24.69
C ILE A 270 -13.26 -19.50 -25.49
N TYR A 271 -13.87 -18.97 -26.55
CA TYR A 271 -14.66 -19.73 -27.51
C TYR A 271 -13.91 -19.77 -28.84
N THR A 272 -13.61 -20.99 -29.29
CA THR A 272 -12.83 -21.23 -30.51
C THR A 272 -13.27 -22.53 -31.18
N TYR A 273 -12.78 -22.79 -32.39
CA TYR A 273 -12.92 -24.09 -33.04
C TYR A 273 -11.61 -24.85 -32.98
N ASP A 274 -11.71 -26.17 -32.83
CA ASP A 274 -10.58 -27.08 -32.69
C ASP A 274 -9.43 -26.79 -33.70
N PRO A 275 -8.23 -26.40 -33.22
CA PRO A 275 -7.08 -26.12 -34.08
C PRO A 275 -6.56 -27.36 -34.83
N SER A 276 -6.96 -28.57 -34.41
CA SER A 276 -6.65 -29.82 -35.12
C SER A 276 -7.58 -30.11 -36.33
N GLY A 277 -8.55 -29.22 -36.60
CA GLY A 277 -9.33 -29.21 -37.83
C GLY A 277 -10.59 -30.09 -37.82
N SER A 278 -11.06 -30.55 -36.65
CA SER A 278 -12.32 -31.29 -36.55
C SER A 278 -13.56 -30.43 -36.83
N GLY A 279 -13.44 -29.10 -36.70
CA GLY A 279 -14.55 -28.15 -36.83
C GLY A 279 -15.51 -28.16 -35.64
N ALA A 280 -15.17 -28.86 -34.55
CA ALA A 280 -15.96 -28.84 -33.32
C ALA A 280 -15.63 -27.58 -32.48
N PRO A 281 -16.64 -26.93 -31.89
CA PRO A 281 -16.41 -25.83 -30.97
C PRO A 281 -15.75 -26.35 -29.69
N VAL A 282 -14.75 -25.62 -29.21
CA VAL A 282 -14.04 -25.87 -27.95
C VAL A 282 -14.17 -24.64 -27.06
N TRP A 283 -14.33 -24.89 -25.77
CA TRP A 283 -14.38 -23.85 -24.74
C TRP A 283 -13.24 -24.06 -23.77
N PHE A 284 -12.44 -23.01 -23.57
CA PHE A 284 -11.49 -22.94 -22.47
C PHE A 284 -12.00 -21.91 -21.46
N THR A 285 -11.54 -22.00 -20.22
CA THR A 285 -11.62 -20.87 -19.29
C THR A 285 -10.23 -20.31 -19.08
N PHE A 286 -10.16 -19.05 -18.66
CA PHE A 286 -8.92 -18.48 -18.15
C PHE A 286 -9.15 -17.80 -16.80
N ASP A 287 -8.08 -17.76 -16.01
CA ASP A 287 -8.07 -17.23 -14.67
C ASP A 287 -6.68 -16.69 -14.34
N GLY A 288 -6.57 -15.41 -13.99
CA GLY A 288 -5.27 -14.83 -13.67
C GLY A 288 -5.31 -13.42 -13.11
N PRO A 289 -4.14 -12.91 -12.70
CA PRO A 289 -3.99 -11.53 -12.25
C PRO A 289 -4.34 -10.55 -13.37
N PHE A 290 -4.81 -9.37 -13.01
CA PHE A 290 -5.20 -8.31 -13.93
C PHE A 290 -4.93 -6.96 -13.29
N ASP A 291 -4.27 -6.08 -14.02
CA ASP A 291 -3.92 -4.73 -13.55
C ASP A 291 -4.90 -3.64 -14.05
N GLY A 292 -5.99 -4.05 -14.72
CA GLY A 292 -6.95 -3.15 -15.38
C GLY A 292 -6.70 -3.00 -16.87
N ARG A 293 -5.53 -3.41 -17.36
CA ARG A 293 -5.09 -3.28 -18.75
C ARG A 293 -4.49 -4.54 -19.33
N THR A 294 -3.66 -5.25 -18.58
CA THR A 294 -2.95 -6.45 -19.00
C THR A 294 -3.16 -7.61 -18.04
N SER A 295 -3.10 -8.83 -18.57
CA SER A 295 -3.16 -10.07 -17.80
C SER A 295 -2.29 -11.13 -18.44
N VAL A 296 -1.67 -11.98 -17.63
CA VAL A 296 -1.20 -13.30 -18.04
C VAL A 296 -1.94 -14.32 -17.18
N ALA A 297 -2.92 -15.00 -17.77
CA ALA A 297 -3.84 -15.90 -17.08
C ALA A 297 -3.60 -17.36 -17.46
N GLU A 298 -3.83 -18.27 -16.52
CA GLU A 298 -3.79 -19.71 -16.79
C GLU A 298 -5.03 -20.12 -17.58
N VAL A 299 -4.83 -20.94 -18.62
CA VAL A 299 -5.90 -21.46 -19.47
C VAL A 299 -6.20 -22.90 -19.05
N THR A 300 -7.48 -23.18 -18.78
CA THR A 300 -7.95 -24.48 -18.32
C THR A 300 -8.93 -25.09 -19.33
N ALA A 301 -8.69 -26.35 -19.70
CA ALA A 301 -9.61 -27.17 -20.47
C ALA A 301 -10.42 -28.06 -19.51
N PHE A 302 -11.74 -28.12 -19.73
CA PHE A 302 -12.65 -28.95 -18.93
C PHE A 302 -13.20 -30.13 -19.73
N SER A 303 -13.32 -31.28 -19.08
CA SER A 303 -13.91 -32.49 -19.66
C SER A 303 -14.77 -33.25 -18.65
N GLY A 304 -15.60 -34.17 -19.13
CA GLY A 304 -16.32 -35.13 -18.29
C GLY A 304 -17.59 -34.63 -17.61
N ALA A 305 -17.98 -33.37 -17.80
CA ALA A 305 -19.27 -32.86 -17.34
C ALA A 305 -20.37 -33.05 -18.39
N GLU A 306 -21.56 -33.41 -17.90
CA GLU A 306 -22.80 -33.32 -18.67
C GLU A 306 -23.58 -32.08 -18.21
N PHE A 307 -24.15 -31.34 -19.15
CA PHE A 307 -25.00 -30.21 -18.79
C PHE A 307 -26.22 -30.70 -18.02
N ALA A 308 -26.42 -30.16 -16.81
CA ALA A 308 -27.44 -30.63 -15.86
C ALA A 308 -27.30 -32.10 -15.39
N GLY A 309 -26.10 -32.69 -15.50
CA GLY A 309 -25.76 -33.98 -14.91
C GLY A 309 -25.13 -33.86 -13.52
N ASP A 310 -24.97 -35.00 -12.84
CA ASP A 310 -24.40 -35.07 -11.47
C ASP A 310 -22.86 -35.21 -11.46
N THR A 311 -22.23 -35.35 -12.63
CA THR A 311 -20.78 -35.53 -12.75
C THR A 311 -20.11 -34.17 -12.88
N ALA A 312 -19.25 -33.83 -11.92
CA ALA A 312 -18.45 -32.61 -11.96
C ALA A 312 -17.44 -32.63 -13.12
N ALA A 313 -17.19 -31.46 -13.70
CA ALA A 313 -16.15 -31.31 -14.72
C ALA A 313 -14.75 -31.53 -14.12
N THR A 314 -13.85 -32.14 -14.88
CA THR A 314 -12.42 -32.20 -14.55
C THR A 314 -11.68 -31.15 -15.37
N GLY A 315 -11.03 -30.21 -14.68
CA GLY A 315 -10.21 -29.16 -15.29
C GLY A 315 -8.73 -29.54 -15.33
N THR A 316 -8.06 -29.24 -16.43
CA THR A 316 -6.59 -29.36 -16.59
C THR A 316 -6.06 -28.04 -17.13
N VAL A 317 -5.03 -27.47 -16.48
CA VAL A 317 -4.31 -26.32 -17.05
C VAL A 317 -3.58 -26.80 -18.30
N VAL A 318 -3.77 -26.10 -19.41
CA VAL A 318 -3.27 -26.48 -20.74
C VAL A 318 -2.45 -25.39 -21.40
N GLY A 319 -2.20 -24.27 -20.71
CA GLY A 319 -1.44 -23.15 -21.24
C GLY A 319 -1.73 -21.84 -20.53
N THR A 320 -1.41 -20.73 -21.20
CA THR A 320 -1.64 -19.37 -20.73
C THR A 320 -2.24 -18.48 -21.83
N VAL A 321 -2.88 -17.39 -21.41
CA VAL A 321 -3.33 -16.30 -22.27
C VAL A 321 -2.78 -14.98 -21.76
N ALA A 322 -2.07 -14.26 -22.61
CA ALA A 322 -1.71 -12.87 -22.39
C ALA A 322 -2.78 -11.97 -23.02
N LEU A 323 -3.43 -11.13 -22.21
CA LEU A 323 -4.41 -10.14 -22.65
C LEU A 323 -3.82 -8.74 -22.50
N GLU A 324 -4.02 -7.88 -23.49
CA GLU A 324 -3.70 -6.45 -23.45
C GLU A 324 -4.89 -5.66 -24.00
N PHE A 325 -5.59 -4.93 -23.14
CA PHE A 325 -6.65 -4.00 -23.55
C PHE A 325 -6.02 -2.67 -23.94
N LEU A 326 -6.13 -2.32 -25.23
CA LEU A 326 -5.54 -1.11 -25.79
C LEU A 326 -6.41 0.11 -25.50
N ASP A 327 -7.72 -0.08 -25.62
CA ASP A 327 -8.77 0.87 -25.31
C ASP A 327 -10.09 0.13 -25.00
N CYS A 328 -11.20 0.87 -24.99
CA CYS A 328 -12.52 0.31 -24.68
C CYS A 328 -13.13 -0.61 -25.73
N ASP A 329 -12.60 -0.60 -26.95
CA ASP A 329 -13.16 -1.31 -28.09
C ASP A 329 -12.17 -2.31 -28.69
N THR A 330 -10.88 -2.20 -28.38
CA THR A 330 -9.79 -3.01 -28.94
C THR A 330 -8.86 -3.61 -27.88
N ALA A 331 -8.44 -4.85 -28.14
CA ALA A 331 -7.50 -5.58 -27.29
C ALA A 331 -6.67 -6.56 -28.14
N ILE A 332 -5.57 -7.06 -27.57
CA ILE A 332 -4.77 -8.14 -28.13
C ILE A 332 -4.82 -9.31 -27.16
N ALA A 333 -4.99 -10.52 -27.69
CA ALA A 333 -4.92 -11.74 -26.91
C ALA A 333 -3.95 -12.72 -27.56
N ALA A 334 -2.92 -13.15 -26.83
CA ALA A 334 -1.96 -14.15 -27.27
C ALA A 334 -2.07 -15.40 -26.38
N ILE A 335 -2.45 -16.53 -26.97
CA ILE A 335 -2.57 -17.80 -26.28
C ILE A 335 -1.35 -18.67 -26.61
N SER A 336 -0.80 -19.32 -25.59
CA SER A 336 0.24 -20.33 -25.71
C SER A 336 -0.22 -21.60 -24.97
N LEU A 337 -0.39 -22.70 -25.71
CA LEU A 337 -0.79 -23.99 -25.17
C LEU A 337 0.43 -24.91 -24.98
N ASP A 338 0.34 -25.85 -24.04
CA ASP A 338 1.42 -26.77 -23.67
C ASP A 338 1.85 -27.70 -24.82
N ASP A 339 0.99 -27.87 -25.83
CA ASP A 339 1.28 -28.62 -27.05
C ASP A 339 2.05 -27.79 -28.10
N SER A 340 2.58 -26.62 -27.72
CA SER A 340 3.26 -25.63 -28.57
C SER A 340 2.38 -24.89 -29.57
N THR A 341 1.05 -25.01 -29.46
CA THR A 341 0.11 -24.22 -30.25
C THR A 341 0.11 -22.77 -29.74
N GLU A 342 0.36 -21.82 -30.63
CA GLU A 342 0.30 -20.39 -30.34
C GLU A 342 -0.58 -19.66 -31.34
N PHE A 343 -1.39 -18.73 -30.84
CA PHE A 343 -2.22 -17.89 -31.68
C PHE A 343 -2.42 -16.51 -31.05
N THR A 344 -2.52 -15.50 -31.91
CA THR A 344 -2.77 -14.12 -31.50
C THR A 344 -4.03 -13.62 -32.21
N TRP A 345 -4.93 -13.02 -31.44
CA TRP A 345 -6.11 -12.34 -31.95
C TRP A 345 -6.08 -10.87 -31.57
N ASP A 346 -6.29 -10.02 -32.58
CA ASP A 346 -6.84 -8.68 -32.41
C ASP A 346 -8.31 -8.84 -32.06
N LEU A 347 -8.73 -8.20 -30.97
CA LEU A 347 -10.08 -8.29 -30.45
C LEU A 347 -10.85 -7.00 -30.69
N GLY A 348 -12.12 -7.16 -31.03
CA GLY A 348 -13.11 -6.09 -31.07
C GLY A 348 -14.23 -6.35 -30.08
N ARG A 349 -14.67 -5.33 -29.34
CA ARG A 349 -15.77 -5.47 -28.38
C ARG A 349 -17.13 -5.66 -29.09
N LEU A 350 -17.91 -6.63 -28.61
CA LEU A 350 -19.26 -6.94 -29.14
C LEU A 350 -20.40 -6.30 -28.33
N THR A 351 -20.23 -6.17 -27.02
CA THR A 351 -21.26 -5.59 -26.13
C THR A 351 -21.03 -4.10 -25.92
N GLN A 352 -22.13 -3.32 -25.76
CA GLN A 352 -22.07 -1.86 -25.56
C GLN A 352 -21.15 -1.45 -24.41
N ALA A 353 -20.54 -0.27 -24.56
CA ALA A 353 -19.66 0.34 -23.59
C ALA A 353 -20.32 0.47 -22.21
N VAL A 354 -19.71 -0.15 -21.20
CA VAL A 354 -19.79 0.29 -19.81
C VAL A 354 -19.11 1.68 -19.75
N SER A 355 -19.33 2.48 -18.69
CA SER A 355 -18.54 3.71 -18.48
C SER A 355 -17.05 3.40 -18.68
N CYS A 356 -16.47 4.03 -19.70
CA CYS A 356 -15.11 3.77 -20.17
C CYS A 356 -14.17 4.76 -19.48
N SER A 357 -13.27 4.27 -18.62
CA SER A 357 -12.28 5.09 -17.92
C SER A 357 -10.85 4.68 -18.25
N PHE A 358 -10.54 4.53 -19.55
CA PHE A 358 -9.14 4.42 -20.01
C PHE A 358 -8.39 5.76 -20.05
N ASP A 359 -9.01 6.84 -19.58
CA ASP A 359 -8.47 8.21 -19.52
C ASP A 359 -7.84 8.55 -18.17
#